data_AF-A0A522Q7Z9-F1
#
_entry.id   AF-A0A522Q7Z9-F1
#
_cell.length_a   1.000
_cell.length_b   1.000
_cell.length_c   1.000
_cell.angle_alpha   90.00
_cell.angle_beta   90.00
_cell.angle_gamma   90.00
#
_symmetry.space_group_name_H-M   'P 1'
#
loop_
_entity.id
_entity.type
_entity.pdbx_description
1 polymer ?
#
loop_
_entity_poly.entity_id
_entity_poly.type
_entity_poly.pdbx_seq_one_letter_code
_entity_poly.pdbx_strand_id
1 'polypeptide(L)'
;MGIESVNRECVPVNTPRVCVWQPYPPAQGNALMRLPKDIVTRYSILPTRVVGHSDIVRQRKINPGPLFPWKQLYAAGVGAWPSACWP
;
A
#
# COMPACT_ATOMS: atom_id res chain seq x y z
N MET A 1 -4.53 -4.85 -12.92
CA MET A 1 -5.51 -5.25 -11.89
C MET A 1 -5.50 -4.20 -10.79
N GLY A 2 -6.65 -3.90 -10.19
CA GLY A 2 -6.76 -3.00 -9.04
C GLY A 2 -7.31 -3.75 -7.83
N ILE A 3 -6.85 -3.39 -6.63
CA ILE A 3 -7.37 -3.90 -5.35
C ILE A 3 -7.75 -2.68 -4.53
N GLU A 4 -9.04 -2.58 -4.20
CA GLU A 4 -9.55 -1.52 -3.34
C GLU A 4 -9.72 -2.04 -1.93
N SER A 5 -9.18 -1.29 -0.96
CA SER A 5 -9.20 -1.63 0.45
C SER A 5 -10.01 -0.60 1.19
N VAL A 6 -11.08 -1.03 1.88
CA VAL A 6 -11.98 -0.11 2.58
C VAL A 6 -11.27 0.46 3.80
N ASN A 7 -10.72 1.65 3.66
CA ASN A 7 -10.21 2.45 4.77
C ASN A 7 -10.75 3.88 4.58
N ARG A 8 -10.92 4.61 5.69
CA ARG A 8 -11.28 6.02 5.58
C ARG A 8 -10.16 6.75 4.85
N GLU A 9 -10.56 7.56 3.87
CA GLU A 9 -9.64 8.48 3.24
C GLU A 9 -9.10 9.50 4.26
N CYS A 10 -7.98 10.12 3.91
CA CYS A 10 -7.37 11.26 4.59
C CYS A 10 -8.44 12.28 5.03
N VAL A 11 -8.59 12.48 6.35
CA VAL A 11 -9.55 13.43 6.94
C VAL A 11 -8.84 14.78 7.13
N PRO A 12 -9.18 15.85 6.39
CA PRO A 12 -8.48 17.13 6.47
C PRO A 12 -8.52 17.74 7.87
N VAL A 13 -7.40 18.32 8.29
CA VAL A 13 -7.24 19.09 9.54
C VAL A 13 -6.71 20.46 9.16
N ASN A 14 -7.51 21.51 9.39
CA ASN A 14 -7.22 22.91 9.08
C ASN A 14 -7.03 23.25 7.57
N THR A 15 -6.34 22.41 6.79
CA THR A 15 -6.13 22.56 5.35
C THR A 15 -6.20 21.21 4.63
N PRO A 16 -6.44 21.17 3.30
CA PRO A 16 -6.47 19.91 2.53
C PRO A 16 -5.14 19.14 2.49
N ARG A 17 -4.01 19.78 2.84
CA ARG A 17 -2.68 19.15 2.82
C ARG A 17 -2.26 18.53 4.15
N VAL A 18 -2.93 18.89 5.24
CA VAL A 18 -2.70 18.33 6.56
C VAL A 18 -3.91 17.47 6.89
N CYS A 19 -3.72 16.17 7.08
CA CYS A 19 -4.84 15.29 7.37
C CYS A 19 -4.46 14.12 8.26
N VAL A 20 -5.46 13.56 8.91
CA VAL A 20 -5.32 12.35 9.72
C VAL A 20 -5.62 11.13 8.86
N TRP A 21 -4.72 10.15 8.93
CA TRP A 21 -4.89 8.84 8.33
C TRP A 21 -5.33 7.84 9.38
N GLN A 22 -6.21 6.92 8.99
CA GLN A 22 -6.64 5.83 9.85
C GLN A 22 -5.74 4.61 9.66
N PRO A 23 -5.33 3.93 10.75
CA PRO A 23 -4.57 2.70 10.63
C PRO A 23 -5.43 1.59 10.02
N TYR A 24 -4.80 0.69 9.27
CA TYR A 24 -5.46 -0.51 8.76
C TYR A 24 -5.64 -1.53 9.90
N PRO A 25 -6.87 -2.00 10.20
CA PRO A 25 -7.09 -3.04 11.19
C PRO A 25 -6.32 -4.33 10.86
N PRO A 26 -5.86 -5.10 11.86
CA PRO A 26 -5.06 -6.30 11.62
C PRO A 26 -5.70 -7.33 10.68
N ALA A 27 -7.02 -7.54 10.79
CA ALA A 27 -7.75 -8.44 9.91
C ALA A 27 -7.68 -8.02 8.43
N GLN A 28 -7.77 -6.72 8.17
CA GLN A 28 -7.63 -6.14 6.82
C GLN A 28 -6.18 -6.27 6.33
N GLY A 29 -5.19 -6.04 7.19
CA GLY A 29 -3.78 -6.28 6.87
C GLY A 29 -3.51 -7.72 6.42
N ASN A 30 -4.07 -8.71 7.13
CA ASN A 30 -3.93 -10.12 6.75
C ASN A 30 -4.55 -10.44 5.39
N ALA A 31 -5.75 -9.92 5.11
CA ALA A 31 -6.39 -10.06 3.80
C ALA A 31 -5.56 -9.40 2.68
N LEU A 32 -5.01 -8.22 2.96
CA LEU A 32 -4.12 -7.47 2.06
C LEU A 32 -2.78 -8.17 1.82
N MET A 33 -2.37 -9.13 2.65
CA MET A 33 -1.18 -9.94 2.36
C MET A 33 -1.53 -11.19 1.54
N ARG A 34 -2.63 -11.88 1.89
CA ARG A 34 -2.99 -13.16 1.27
C ARG A 34 -3.41 -13.03 -0.19
N LEU A 35 -4.32 -12.11 -0.51
CA LEU A 35 -4.86 -11.97 -1.87
C LEU A 35 -3.79 -11.48 -2.86
N PRO A 36 -3.05 -10.39 -2.58
CA PRO A 36 -2.00 -9.94 -3.49
C PRO A 36 -0.90 -10.97 -3.70
N LYS A 37 -0.55 -11.76 -2.67
CA LYS A 37 0.43 -12.85 -2.80
C LYS A 37 0.02 -13.86 -3.86
N ASP A 38 -1.23 -14.34 -3.82
CA ASP A 38 -1.75 -15.26 -4.84
C ASP A 38 -1.67 -14.66 -6.25
N ILE A 39 -2.05 -13.39 -6.38
CA ILE A 39 -2.03 -12.67 -7.67
C ILE A 39 -0.59 -12.52 -8.19
N VAL A 40 0.35 -12.01 -7.39
CA VAL A 40 1.73 -11.79 -7.85
C VAL A 40 2.41 -13.10 -8.23
N THR A 41 2.14 -14.18 -7.48
CA THR A 41 2.67 -15.51 -7.80
C THR A 41 2.06 -16.05 -9.09
N ARG A 42 0.73 -16.02 -9.23
CA ARG A 42 0.02 -16.55 -10.41
C ARG A 42 0.45 -15.87 -11.71
N TYR A 43 0.70 -14.57 -11.66
CA TYR A 43 1.01 -13.77 -12.85
C TYR A 43 2.48 -13.36 -12.95
N SER A 44 3.35 -13.88 -12.08
CA SER A 44 4.78 -13.53 -12.06
C SER A 44 5.05 -12.01 -12.09
N ILE A 45 4.26 -11.27 -11.31
CA ILE A 45 4.35 -9.80 -11.28
C ILE A 45 5.65 -9.40 -10.58
N LEU A 46 6.48 -8.60 -11.27
CA LEU A 46 7.70 -8.06 -10.69
C LEU A 46 7.39 -7.23 -9.43
N PRO A 47 8.19 -7.34 -8.35
CA PRO A 47 7.95 -6.59 -7.11
C PRO A 47 7.80 -5.07 -7.32
N THR A 48 8.55 -4.49 -8.25
CA THR A 48 8.49 -3.06 -8.60
C THR A 48 7.23 -2.64 -9.36
N ARG A 49 6.39 -3.59 -9.75
CA ARG A 49 5.08 -3.35 -10.41
C ARG A 49 3.90 -3.44 -9.44
N VAL A 50 4.14 -3.72 -8.16
CA VAL A 50 3.13 -3.56 -7.10
C VAL A 50 3.24 -2.14 -6.58
N VAL A 51 2.26 -1.31 -6.91
CA VAL A 51 2.30 0.14 -6.69
C VAL A 51 1.02 0.65 -6.06
N GLY A 52 1.11 1.76 -5.33
CA GLY A 52 -0.05 2.51 -4.88
C GLY A 52 -0.65 3.32 -6.03
N HIS A 53 -1.92 3.71 -5.90
CA HIS A 53 -2.53 4.60 -6.90
C HIS A 53 -1.78 5.95 -6.97
N SER A 54 -1.27 6.41 -5.83
CA SER A 54 -0.40 7.59 -5.72
C SER A 54 0.88 7.50 -6.55
N ASP A 55 1.41 6.30 -6.83
CA ASP A 55 2.64 6.16 -7.62
C ASP A 55 2.41 6.37 -9.12
N ILE A 56 1.19 6.06 -9.58
CA ILE A 56 0.77 6.17 -10.99
C ILE A 56 0.23 7.58 -11.29
N VAL A 57 -0.60 8.15 -10.41
CA VAL A 57 -1.28 9.45 -10.63
C VAL A 57 -0.99 10.42 -9.50
N ARG A 58 0.29 10.73 -9.30
CA ARG A 58 0.86 11.53 -8.19
C ARG A 58 0.17 12.85 -7.90
N GLN A 59 -0.39 13.53 -8.92
CA GLN A 59 -1.00 14.84 -8.75
C GLN A 59 -2.45 14.80 -8.27
N ARG A 60 -3.13 13.65 -8.31
CA ARG A 60 -4.59 13.55 -8.06
C ARG A 60 -4.97 12.55 -6.98
N LYS A 61 -4.13 11.55 -6.71
CA LYS A 61 -4.45 10.45 -5.81
C LYS A 61 -3.38 10.32 -4.74
N ILE A 62 -3.84 10.19 -3.50
CA ILE A 62 -3.02 10.07 -2.31
C ILE A 62 -3.15 8.69 -1.64
N ASN A 63 -4.09 7.86 -2.10
CA ASN A 63 -4.26 6.49 -1.63
C ASN A 63 -3.14 5.58 -2.18
N PRO A 64 -2.68 4.57 -1.40
CA PRO A 64 -3.30 4.09 -0.16
C PRO A 64 -2.89 4.85 1.13
N GLY A 65 -2.05 5.89 1.00
CA GLY A 65 -1.62 6.70 2.13
C GLY A 65 -0.40 6.16 2.88
N PRO A 66 0.15 6.96 3.81
CA PRO A 66 1.39 6.66 4.52
C PRO A 66 1.26 5.53 5.56
N LEU A 67 0.04 5.26 6.04
CA LEU A 67 -0.21 4.17 7.01
C LEU A 67 -0.45 2.81 6.33
N PHE A 68 -0.40 2.74 5.00
CA PHE A 68 -0.52 1.47 4.30
C PHE A 68 0.69 0.57 4.62
N PRO A 69 0.48 -0.73 4.91
CA PRO A 69 1.51 -1.59 5.49
C PRO A 69 2.51 -2.14 4.46
N TRP A 70 3.17 -1.28 3.69
CA TRP A 70 4.11 -1.65 2.62
C TRP A 70 5.22 -2.62 3.06
N LYS A 71 5.82 -2.37 4.22
CA LYS A 71 6.88 -3.25 4.77
C LYS A 71 6.36 -4.65 5.11
N GLN A 72 5.12 -4.76 5.60
CA GLN A 72 4.50 -6.04 5.94
C GLN A 72 4.15 -6.82 4.66
N LEU A 73 3.65 -6.13 3.62
CA LEU A 73 3.47 -6.71 2.28
C LEU A 73 4.77 -7.29 1.73
N TYR A 74 5.85 -6.51 1.78
CA TYR A 74 7.17 -6.99 1.35
C TYR A 74 7.61 -8.23 2.13
N ALA A 75 7.48 -8.23 3.46
CA ALA A 75 7.80 -9.38 4.30
C ALA A 75 6.95 -10.63 3.95
N ALA A 76 5.73 -10.44 3.45
CA ALA A 76 4.87 -11.52 2.96
C ALA A 76 5.23 -12.01 1.54
N GLY A 77 6.18 -11.34 0.86
CA GLY A 77 6.62 -11.64 -0.51
C GLY A 77 5.92 -10.81 -1.59
N VAL A 78 5.35 -9.65 -1.23
CA VAL A 78 4.58 -8.79 -2.15
C VAL A 78 5.20 -7.40 -2.22
N GLY A 79 5.57 -6.99 -3.44
CA GLY A 79 6.07 -5.64 -3.72
C GLY A 79 7.53 -5.42 -3.39
N ALA A 80 8.07 -4.27 -3.82
CA ALA A 80 9.47 -3.91 -3.62
C ALA A 80 9.69 -3.21 -2.27
N TRP A 81 10.86 -3.46 -1.67
CA TRP A 81 11.35 -2.73 -0.51
C TRP A 81 12.86 -2.57 -0.64
N PRO A 82 13.43 -1.41 -0.30
CA PRO A 82 14.87 -1.23 -0.35
C PRO A 82 15.55 -2.16 0.67
N SER A 83 16.66 -2.78 0.27
CA SER A 83 17.58 -3.35 1.26
C SER A 83 18.14 -2.20 2.11
N ALA A 84 18.44 -2.48 3.38
CA ALA A 84 19.24 -1.56 4.17
C ALA A 84 20.63 -1.50 3.53
N CYS A 85 20.86 -0.51 2.68
CA CYS A 85 22.16 -0.23 2.13
C CYS A 85 22.94 0.62 3.14
N TRP A 86 23.42 0.01 4.22
CA TRP A 86 24.61 0.44 4.99
C TRP A 86 24.88 -0.53 6.16
N PRO A 87 26.08 -1.12 6.32
CA PRO A 87 26.65 -1.47 7.61
C PRO A 87 27.28 -0.26 8.31
#